data_AF-A0A1Y1KER5-F1
#
_entry.id   AF-A0A1Y1KER5-F1
#
_cell.length_a   1.000
_cell.length_b   1.000
_cell.length_c   1.000
_cell.angle_alpha   90.00
_cell.angle_beta   90.00
_cell.angle_gamma   90.00
#
_symmetry.space_group_name_H-M   'P 1'
#
loop_
_entity.id
_entity.type
_entity.pdbx_description
1 polymer ?
#
loop_
_entity_poly.entity_id
_entity_poly.type
_entity_poly.pdbx_seq_one_letter_code
_entity_poly.pdbx_strand_id
1 'polypeptide(L)'
;IIRQTPSKFMSSTSLDCAHIERVPDLAIAQAKFVLTLPEYKDDEELKAKLLNTIVSKNMAPWYVEVCKELNWERDEELYQTMASRNESRLLELDQAIDNVLTHGTASEF
;
A
#
# COMPACT_ATOMS: atom_id res chain seq x y z
N ILE A 1 -7.55 24.67 43.13
CA ILE A 1 -6.36 24.67 42.25
C ILE A 1 -6.71 23.85 41.02
N ILE A 2 -7.08 24.52 39.94
CA ILE A 2 -7.51 23.91 38.67
C ILE A 2 -6.22 23.54 37.93
N ARG A 3 -5.90 22.24 37.85
CA ARG A 3 -4.85 21.77 36.94
C ARG A 3 -5.46 21.64 35.55
N GLN A 4 -5.61 22.77 34.89
CA GLN A 4 -5.93 22.83 33.48
C GLN A 4 -4.73 22.24 32.74
N THR A 5 -4.87 21.02 32.21
CA THR A 5 -3.91 20.47 31.26
C THR A 5 -3.80 21.43 30.09
N PRO A 6 -2.59 21.85 29.66
CA PRO A 6 -2.45 22.65 28.45
C PRO A 6 -2.66 21.75 27.24
N SER A 7 -3.91 21.39 26.94
CA SER A 7 -4.31 20.78 25.66
C SER A 7 -4.40 21.86 24.58
N LYS A 8 -3.35 22.66 24.45
CA LYS A 8 -3.20 23.64 23.39
C LYS A 8 -1.72 23.86 23.13
N PHE A 9 -1.03 22.80 22.71
CA PHE A 9 0.28 22.94 22.09
C PHE A 9 0.53 21.80 21.11
N MET A 10 -0.17 21.85 19.97
CA MET A 10 0.24 21.21 18.71
C MET A 10 -0.62 21.80 17.58
N SER A 11 -0.42 23.10 17.32
CA SER A 11 -0.87 23.74 16.08
C SER A 11 0.33 24.43 15.44
N SER A 12 1.25 23.63 14.91
CA SER A 12 2.46 24.05 14.19
C SER A 12 3.20 22.74 13.91
N THR A 13 3.26 22.17 12.72
CA THR A 13 3.18 22.70 11.36
C THR A 13 2.51 21.63 10.52
N SER A 14 1.81 22.03 9.46
CA SER A 14 1.48 21.12 8.36
C SER A 14 2.74 20.33 8.04
N LEU A 15 2.73 19.01 8.25
CA LEU A 15 3.50 18.14 7.38
C LEU A 15 3.09 18.58 5.98
N ASP A 16 4.01 19.20 5.26
CA ASP A 16 3.84 19.73 3.93
C ASP A 16 2.97 18.74 3.14
N CYS A 17 1.83 19.18 2.60
CA CYS A 17 0.85 18.25 2.00
C CYS A 17 1.49 17.37 0.91
N ALA A 18 2.53 17.88 0.24
CA ALA A 18 3.32 17.17 -0.75
C ALA A 18 4.13 15.98 -0.19
N HIS A 19 4.44 15.98 1.11
CA HIS A 19 5.12 14.87 1.77
C HIS A 19 4.17 13.71 2.06
N ILE A 20 2.92 14.00 2.43
CA ILE A 20 1.90 12.98 2.74
C ILE A 20 1.51 12.18 1.50
N GLU A 21 1.46 12.82 0.33
CA GLU A 21 1.04 12.18 -0.93
C GLU A 21 2.03 11.10 -1.42
N ARG A 22 3.31 11.19 -1.06
CA ARG A 22 4.33 10.19 -1.39
C ARG A 22 4.46 9.07 -0.36
N VAL A 23 3.84 9.23 0.81
CA VAL A 23 3.98 8.27 1.91
C VAL A 23 3.13 7.03 1.60
N PRO A 24 3.74 5.83 1.57
CA PRO A 24 2.98 4.60 1.44
C PRO A 24 2.02 4.44 2.62
N ASP A 25 0.91 3.77 2.36
CA ASP A 25 -0.23 3.67 3.27
C ASP A 25 0.16 3.00 4.61
N LEU A 26 0.38 3.80 5.65
CA LEU A 26 0.88 3.32 6.94
C LEU A 26 -0.12 2.39 7.64
N ALA A 27 -1.42 2.58 7.39
CA ALA A 27 -2.47 1.78 8.02
C ALA A 27 -2.34 0.30 7.65
N ILE A 28 -1.82 0.00 6.45
CA ILE A 28 -1.63 -1.38 5.98
C ILE A 28 -0.51 -2.09 6.75
N ALA A 29 0.56 -1.37 7.07
CA ALA A 29 1.68 -1.91 7.83
C ALA A 29 1.30 -2.11 9.29
N GLN A 30 0.53 -1.18 9.86
CA GLN A 30 -0.02 -1.30 11.22
C GLN A 30 -0.95 -2.52 11.33
N ALA A 31 -1.88 -2.69 10.38
CA ALA A 31 -2.78 -3.84 10.37
C ALA A 31 -2.02 -5.18 10.29
N LYS A 32 -1.00 -5.27 9.42
CA LYS A 32 -0.14 -6.46 9.32
C LYS A 32 0.54 -6.78 10.65
N PHE A 33 1.08 -5.77 11.33
CA PHE A 33 1.76 -5.94 12.61
C PHE A 33 0.79 -6.41 13.70
N VAL A 34 -0.38 -5.79 13.80
CA VAL A 34 -1.40 -6.16 14.80
C VAL A 34 -1.85 -7.60 14.61
N LEU A 35 -2.07 -8.04 13.36
CA LEU A 35 -2.43 -9.44 13.05
C LEU A 35 -1.34 -10.46 13.37
N THR A 36 -0.09 -10.01 13.56
CA THR A 36 1.02 -10.87 14.00
C THR A 36 0.93 -11.17 15.51
N LEU A 37 0.23 -10.32 16.28
CA LEU A 37 0.06 -10.51 17.72
C LEU A 37 -0.99 -11.60 17.99
N PRO A 38 -0.75 -12.51 18.95
CA PRO A 38 -1.68 -13.59 19.26
C PRO A 38 -3.03 -13.10 19.79
N GLU A 39 -3.09 -11.89 20.33
CA GLU A 39 -4.30 -11.27 20.88
C GLU A 39 -5.31 -10.85 19.80
N TYR A 40 -4.84 -10.57 18.58
CA TYR A 40 -5.65 -10.04 17.47
C TYR A 40 -5.60 -10.94 16.23
N LYS A 41 -5.07 -12.15 16.36
CA LYS A 41 -4.85 -13.08 15.24
C LYS A 41 -6.16 -13.51 14.55
N ASP A 42 -7.25 -13.57 15.32
CA ASP A 42 -8.58 -13.96 14.85
C ASP A 42 -9.50 -12.76 14.56
N ASP A 43 -8.94 -11.55 14.45
CA ASP A 43 -9.68 -10.36 14.05
C ASP A 43 -9.96 -10.38 12.54
N GLU A 44 -11.10 -10.99 12.18
CA GLU A 44 -11.55 -11.13 10.79
C GLU A 44 -11.86 -9.78 10.14
N GLU A 45 -12.25 -8.74 10.90
CA GLU A 45 -12.48 -7.40 10.33
C GLU A 45 -11.17 -6.77 9.87
N LEU A 46 -10.13 -6.88 10.70
CA LEU A 46 -8.81 -6.35 10.39
C LEU A 46 -8.17 -7.10 9.20
N LYS A 47 -8.34 -8.42 9.15
CA LYS A 47 -7.95 -9.27 8.03
C LYS A 47 -8.67 -8.90 6.73
N ALA A 48 -10.00 -8.72 6.77
CA ALA A 48 -10.78 -8.32 5.61
C ALA A 48 -10.37 -6.93 5.11
N LYS A 49 -10.08 -5.99 6.02
CA LYS A 49 -9.58 -4.65 5.67
C LYS A 49 -8.20 -4.70 5.01
N LEU A 50 -7.30 -5.53 5.54
CA LEU A 50 -5.98 -5.76 4.98
C LEU A 50 -6.09 -6.35 3.55
N LEU A 51 -6.85 -7.44 3.38
CA LEU A 51 -7.06 -8.10 2.10
C LEU A 51 -7.72 -7.19 1.06
N ASN A 52 -8.77 -6.44 1.43
CA ASN A 52 -9.41 -5.50 0.51
C ASN A 52 -8.43 -4.43 0.00
N THR A 53 -7.53 -3.95 0.87
CA THR A 53 -6.54 -2.95 0.47
C THR A 53 -5.49 -3.54 -0.47
N ILE A 54 -5.06 -4.78 -0.22
CA ILE A 54 -4.13 -5.54 -1.08
C ILE A 54 -4.71 -5.72 -2.48
N VAL A 55 -5.96 -6.19 -2.56
CA VAL A 55 -6.64 -6.46 -3.82
C VAL A 55 -6.92 -5.17 -4.59
N SER A 56 -7.36 -4.11 -3.89
CA SER A 56 -7.67 -2.81 -4.52
C SER A 56 -6.46 -2.15 -5.18
N LYS A 57 -5.26 -2.34 -4.61
CA LYS A 57 -4.00 -1.82 -5.17
C LYS A 57 -3.22 -2.86 -6.00
N ASN A 58 -3.80 -4.03 -6.25
CA ASN A 58 -3.17 -5.17 -6.93
C ASN A 58 -1.77 -5.53 -6.39
N MET A 59 -1.58 -5.56 -5.07
CA MET A 59 -0.26 -5.78 -4.45
C MET A 59 0.12 -7.28 -4.38
N ALA A 60 0.12 -7.97 -5.52
CA ALA A 60 0.28 -9.43 -5.62
C ALA A 60 1.53 -10.00 -4.92
N PRO A 61 2.75 -9.44 -5.09
CA PRO A 61 3.92 -9.96 -4.39
C PRO A 61 3.84 -9.78 -2.87
N TRP A 62 3.20 -8.70 -2.43
CA TRP A 62 3.05 -8.39 -1.01
C TRP A 62 2.01 -9.31 -0.35
N TYR A 63 0.94 -9.68 -1.06
CA TYR A 63 -0.02 -10.69 -0.63
C TYR A 63 0.67 -12.00 -0.25
N VAL A 64 1.59 -12.48 -1.09
CA VAL A 64 2.35 -13.72 -0.85
C VAL A 64 3.17 -13.63 0.43
N GLU A 65 3.81 -12.48 0.68
CA GLU A 65 4.63 -12.29 1.89
C GLU A 65 3.77 -12.23 3.15
N VAL A 66 2.63 -11.53 3.10
CA VAL A 66 1.65 -11.49 4.19
C VAL A 66 1.11 -12.89 4.51
N CYS A 67 0.77 -13.68 3.50
CA CYS A 67 0.32 -15.06 3.69
C CYS A 67 1.39 -15.94 4.36
N LYS A 68 2.68 -15.78 3.99
CA LYS A 68 3.78 -16.50 4.64
C LYS A 68 3.95 -16.09 6.10
N GLU A 69 3.95 -14.79 6.39
CA GLU A 69 4.19 -14.28 7.75
C GLU A 69 3.04 -14.61 8.71
N LEU A 70 1.80 -14.53 8.24
CA LEU A 70 0.60 -14.82 9.04
C LEU A 70 0.18 -16.30 8.97
N ASN A 71 0.90 -17.11 8.18
CA ASN A 71 0.62 -18.53 7.93
C ASN A 71 -0.82 -18.75 7.41
N TRP A 72 -1.27 -17.89 6.51
CA TRP A 72 -2.58 -17.98 5.85
C TRP A 72 -2.51 -18.82 4.58
N GLU A 73 -3.60 -19.50 4.25
CA GLU A 73 -3.73 -20.19 2.97
C GLU A 73 -3.74 -19.18 1.82
N ARG A 74 -2.90 -19.43 0.83
CA ARG A 74 -2.79 -18.56 -0.35
C ARG A 74 -3.88 -18.92 -1.35
N ASP A 75 -4.71 -17.95 -1.68
CA ASP A 75 -5.63 -18.04 -2.80
C ASP A 75 -4.87 -17.81 -4.11
N GLU A 76 -4.69 -18.88 -4.87
CA GLU A 76 -3.98 -18.84 -6.16
C GLU A 76 -4.77 -18.08 -7.22
N GLU A 77 -6.09 -18.18 -7.25
CA GLU A 77 -6.93 -17.49 -8.23
C GLU A 77 -6.85 -15.97 -8.03
N LEU A 78 -6.93 -15.55 -6.77
CA LEU A 78 -6.77 -14.15 -6.38
C LEU A 78 -5.38 -13.62 -6.76
N TYR A 79 -4.34 -14.41 -6.50
CA TYR A 79 -2.96 -14.05 -6.84
C TYR A 79 -2.77 -13.86 -8.36
N GLN A 80 -3.22 -14.82 -9.17
CA GLN A 80 -3.10 -14.76 -10.63
C GLN A 80 -3.85 -13.57 -11.21
N THR A 81 -5.04 -13.28 -10.68
CA THR A 81 -5.85 -12.12 -11.09
C THR A 81 -5.11 -10.80 -10.84
N MET A 82 -4.49 -10.64 -9.67
CA MET A 82 -3.70 -9.44 -9.36
C MET A 82 -2.40 -9.38 -10.16
N ALA A 83 -1.72 -10.51 -10.35
CA ALA A 83 -0.46 -10.60 -11.09
C ALA A 83 -0.65 -10.20 -12.56
N SER A 84 -1.71 -10.69 -13.23
CA SER A 84 -2.02 -10.34 -14.61
C SER A 84 -2.32 -8.84 -14.79
N ARG A 85 -3.02 -8.22 -13.83
CA ARG A 85 -3.25 -6.76 -13.83
C ARG A 85 -1.96 -5.97 -13.67
N ASN A 86 -1.06 -6.42 -12.80
CA ASN A 86 0.25 -5.79 -12.63
C ASN A 86 1.10 -5.89 -13.88
N GLU A 87 1.16 -7.06 -14.50
CA GLU A 87 1.90 -7.28 -15.75
C GLU A 87 1.37 -6.38 -16.87
N SER A 88 0.04 -6.29 -17.02
CA SER A 88 -0.59 -5.41 -18.01
C SER A 88 -0.21 -3.93 -17.77
N ARG A 89 -0.27 -3.47 -16.52
CA ARG A 89 0.11 -2.10 -16.16
C ARG A 89 1.60 -1.83 -16.37
N LEU A 90 2.47 -2.78 -16.06
CA LEU A 90 3.91 -2.65 -16.30
C LEU A 90 4.19 -2.50 -17.80
N LEU A 91 3.53 -3.31 -18.64
CA LEU A 91 3.65 -3.21 -20.09
C LEU A 91 3.18 -1.85 -20.63
N GLU A 92 2.04 -1.35 -20.14
CA GLU A 92 1.54 0.00 -20.50
C GLU A 92 2.55 1.09 -20.15
N LEU A 93 3.18 1.00 -18.97
CA LEU A 93 4.19 1.95 -18.52
C LEU A 93 5.47 1.85 -19.36
N ASP A 94 5.92 0.64 -19.69
CA ASP A 94 7.09 0.41 -20.55
C ASP A 94 6.84 0.98 -21.96
N GLN A 95 5.65 0.78 -22.51
CA GLN A 95 5.25 1.39 -23.79
C GLN A 95 5.19 2.92 -23.70
N ALA A 96 4.67 3.48 -22.62
CA ALA A 96 4.65 4.92 -22.41
C ALA A 96 6.07 5.50 -22.33
N ILE A 97 6.99 4.80 -21.66
CA ILE A 97 8.41 5.18 -21.56
C ILE A 97 9.07 5.09 -22.94
N ASP A 98 8.89 4.00 -23.67
CA ASP A 98 9.48 3.82 -25.01
C ASP A 98 8.99 4.88 -26.00
N ASN A 99 7.70 5.20 -25.97
CA ASN A 99 7.16 6.33 -26.71
C ASN A 99 7.91 7.61 -26.34
N VAL A 100 8.03 7.97 -25.06
CA VAL A 100 8.74 9.17 -24.60
C VAL A 100 10.18 9.24 -25.08
N LEU A 101 10.91 8.13 -25.04
CA LEU A 101 12.28 8.07 -25.51
C LEU A 101 12.39 8.22 -27.04
N THR A 102 11.48 7.63 -27.80
CA THR A 102 11.48 7.67 -29.26
C THR A 102 10.98 9.00 -29.83
N HIS A 103 10.00 9.66 -29.19
CA HIS A 103 9.53 10.98 -29.63
C HIS A 103 10.33 12.15 -29.05
N GLY A 104 10.92 12.00 -27.87
CA GLY A 104 11.80 13.01 -27.26
C GLY A 104 13.11 13.20 -28.03
N THR A 105 13.68 12.11 -28.55
CA THR A 105 14.94 12.13 -29.31
C THR A 105 14.79 12.67 -30.75
N ALA A 106 13.57 12.66 -31.30
CA ALA A 106 13.28 13.19 -32.63
C ALA A 106 13.08 14.73 -32.66
N SER A 107 12.89 15.38 -31.51
CA SER A 107 12.65 16.83 -31.43
C SER A 107 13.91 17.66 -31.18
N GLU A 108 15.08 17.04 -31.01
CA GLU A 108 16.36 17.73 -30.76
C GLU A 108 17.31 17.74 -31.98
N PHE A 109 16.84 17.46 -33.20
CA PHE A 109 17.61 17.61 -34.45
C PHE A 109 16.89 18.43 -35.51
#